data_AF-A0AAW7YTF1-F1
#
_entry.id   AF-A0AAW7YTF1-F1
#
_cell.length_a   1.000
_cell.length_b   1.000
_cell.length_c   1.000
_cell.angle_alpha   90.00
_cell.angle_beta   90.00
_cell.angle_gamma   90.00
#
_symmetry.space_group_name_H-M   'P 1'
#
loop_
_entity.id
_entity.type
_entity.pdbx_description
1 polymer ?
#
loop_
_entity_poly.entity_id
_entity_poly.type
_entity_poly.pdbx_seq_one_letter_code
_entity_poly.pdbx_strand_id
1 'polypeptide(L)' 'EIINPDMHLFKDTLESVGQDIEFYEYPRIVHDFPLYPIRESHKVVKQITKALNK' A
#
# COMPACT_ATOMS: atom_id res chain seq x y z
N GLU A 1 6.28 -0.51 10.58
CA GLU A 1 6.64 -1.78 9.94
C GLU A 1 8.09 -1.64 9.47
N ILE A 2 8.92 -2.69 9.57
CA ILE A 2 10.36 -2.65 9.29
C ILE A 2 10.64 -2.26 7.82
N ILE A 3 9.80 -2.71 6.88
CA ILE A 3 9.89 -2.47 5.44
C ILE A 3 9.30 -1.11 5.02
N ASN A 4 8.73 -0.32 5.94
CA ASN A 4 8.12 0.96 5.56
C ASN A 4 9.13 1.93 4.91
N PRO A 5 10.36 2.11 5.44
CA PRO A 5 11.37 2.92 4.77
C PRO A 5 11.69 2.45 3.35
N ASP A 6 11.70 1.14 3.10
CA ASP A 6 11.95 0.57 1.77
C ASP A 6 10.82 0.92 0.79
N MET A 7 9.58 0.92 1.26
CA MET A 7 8.42 1.32 0.45
C MET A 7 8.44 2.81 0.08
N HIS A 8 8.90 3.68 0.98
CA HIS A 8 9.11 5.10 0.68
C HIS A 8 10.23 5.28 -0.35
N LEU A 9 11.37 4.58 -0.19
CA LEU A 9 12.45 4.62 -1.18
C LEU A 9 11.99 4.13 -2.56
N PHE A 10 11.15 3.09 -2.61
CA PHE A 10 10.62 2.57 -3.86
C PHE A 10 9.67 3.57 -4.53
N LYS A 11 8.76 4.18 -3.76
CA LYS A 11 7.88 5.25 -4.24
C LYS A 11 8.71 6.39 -4.86
N ASP A 12 9.67 6.92 -4.12
CA ASP A 12 10.50 8.05 -4.56
C ASP A 12 11.31 7.69 -5.83
N THR A 13 11.79 6.45 -5.91
CA THR A 13 12.51 5.94 -7.10
C THR A 13 11.60 5.93 -8.33
N LEU A 14 10.35 5.48 -8.20
CA LEU A 14 9.39 5.46 -9.30
C LEU A 14 8.98 6.87 -9.73
N GLU A 15 8.70 7.75 -8.75
CA GLU A 15 8.39 9.16 -9.03
C GLU A 15 9.55 9.87 -9.74
N SER A 16 10.81 9.55 -9.39
CA SER A 16 12.00 10.15 -10.02
C SER A 16 12.15 9.85 -11.52
N VAL A 17 11.57 8.74 -11.99
CA VAL A 17 11.55 8.36 -13.41
C VAL A 17 10.23 8.75 -14.10
N GLY A 18 9.42 9.59 -13.46
CA GLY A 18 8.19 10.14 -14.01
C GLY A 18 7.02 9.14 -14.04
N GLN A 19 7.07 8.07 -13.24
CA GLN A 19 5.92 7.17 -13.09
C GLN A 19 4.84 7.83 -12.24
N ASP A 20 3.59 7.68 -12.66
CA ASP A 20 2.42 8.05 -11.87
C ASP A 20 2.12 6.92 -10.87
N ILE A 21 2.26 7.21 -9.57
CA ILE A 21 2.16 6.21 -8.50
C ILE A 21 1.11 6.65 -7.49
N GLU A 22 0.17 5.76 -7.19
CA GLU A 22 -0.71 5.90 -6.03
C GLU A 22 -0.09 5.19 -4.82
N PHE A 23 0.33 5.94 -3.80
CA PHE A 23 0.91 5.41 -2.56
C PHE A 23 -0.03 5.63 -1.37
N TYR A 24 -0.24 4.58 -0.57
CA TYR A 24 -1.18 4.59 0.56
C TYR A 24 -0.52 4.05 1.83
N GLU A 25 -0.58 4.83 2.92
CA GLU A 25 -0.09 4.40 4.23
C GLU A 25 -1.24 4.11 5.19
N TYR A 26 -1.09 3.02 5.96
CA TYR A 26 -2.03 2.60 6.98
C TYR A 26 -1.33 2.62 8.34
N PRO A 27 -1.47 3.70 9.12
CA PRO A 27 -0.78 3.83 10.40
C PRO A 27 -1.30 2.83 11.42
N ARG A 28 -0.41 2.36 12.31
CA ARG A 28 -0.73 1.43 13.43
C ARG A 28 -1.22 0.05 12.98
N ILE A 29 -0.79 -0.36 11.80
CA ILE A 29 -1.11 -1.66 11.25
C ILE A 29 0.17 -2.49 11.12
N VAL A 30 0.05 -3.79 11.36
CA VAL A 30 1.16 -4.74 11.24
C VAL A 30 1.33 -5.21 9.80
N HIS A 31 2.50 -5.78 9.50
CA HIS A 31 2.72 -6.49 8.25
C HIS A 31 1.63 -7.55 8.02
N ASP A 32 1.29 -7.82 6.77
CA ASP A 32 0.27 -8.80 6.35
C ASP A 32 -1.15 -8.58 6.85
N PHE A 33 -1.47 -7.41 7.42
CA PHE A 33 -2.83 -7.13 7.88
C PHE A 33 -3.93 -7.38 6.84
N PRO A 34 -3.76 -7.23 5.50
CA PRO A 34 -4.85 -7.50 4.57
C PRO A 34 -5.35 -8.95 4.61
N LEU A 35 -4.58 -9.87 5.19
CA LEU A 35 -4.95 -11.27 5.39
C LEU A 35 -5.80 -11.51 6.65
N TYR A 36 -5.88 -10.53 7.56
CA TYR A 36 -6.60 -10.67 8.82
C TYR A 36 -8.09 -10.34 8.68
N PRO A 37 -8.97 -10.95 9.50
CA PRO A 37 -10.41 -10.68 9.48
C PRO A 37 -10.76 -9.37 10.22
N ILE A 38 -10.07 -8.27 9.94
CA ILE A 38 -10.32 -6.95 10.54
C ILE A 38 -10.92 -5.97 9.52
N ARG A 39 -11.51 -4.88 10.01
CA ARG A 39 -12.23 -3.91 9.16
C ARG A 39 -11.29 -3.24 8.14
N GLU A 40 -10.07 -2.94 8.55
CA GLU A 40 -9.03 -2.29 7.74
C GLU A 40 -8.65 -3.17 6.54
N SER A 41 -8.51 -4.48 6.74
CA SER A 41 -8.22 -5.45 5.69
C SER A 41 -9.26 -5.44 4.58
N HIS A 42 -10.55 -5.44 4.95
CA HIS A 42 -11.63 -5.36 3.98
C HIS A 42 -11.61 -4.07 3.15
N LYS A 43 -11.19 -2.93 3.74
CA LYS A 43 -11.05 -1.67 3.00
C LYS A 43 -9.93 -1.77 1.96
N VAL A 44 -8.78 -2.32 2.36
CA VAL A 44 -7.61 -2.43 1.47
C VAL A 44 -7.82 -3.44 0.36
N VAL A 45 -8.43 -4.60 0.64
CA VAL A 45 -8.76 -5.58 -0.41
C VAL A 45 -9.70 -4.97 -1.47
N LYS A 46 -10.70 -4.18 -1.05
CA LYS A 46 -11.57 -3.44 -1.98
C LYS A 46 -10.78 -2.41 -2.80
N GLN A 47 -9.85 -1.71 -2.19
CA GLN A 47 -9.00 -0.74 -2.87
C GLN A 47 -8.08 -1.39 -3.91
N ILE A 48 -7.42 -2.50 -3.56
CA ILE A 48 -6.59 -3.30 -4.48
C ILE A 48 -7.44 -3.80 -5.65
N THR A 49 -8.62 -4.36 -5.36
CA THR A 49 -9.54 -4.86 -6.40
C THR A 49 -9.97 -3.73 -7.34
N LYS A 50 -10.23 -2.53 -6.81
CA LYS A 50 -10.55 -1.36 -7.62
C LYS A 50 -9.37 -0.95 -8.50
N ALA A 51 -8.14 -0.96 -7.97
CA ALA A 51 -6.94 -0.60 -8.72
C ALA A 51 -6.64 -1.57 -9.87
N LEU A 52 -6.90 -2.87 -9.70
CA LEU A 52 -6.72 -3.89 -10.74
C LEU A 52 -7.76 -3.82 -11.88
N ASN A 53 -8.90 -3.18 -11.64
CA ASN A 53 -9.99 -3.03 -12.61
C ASN A 53 -10.07 -1.60 -13.18
N LYS A 54 -9.04 -0.77 -12.99
CA LYS A 54 -8.88 0.52 -13.68
C LYS A 54 -8.38 0.30 -15.10
#